data_AF-E3K172-F1
#
_entry.id   AF-E3K172-F1
#
_cell.length_a   1.000
_cell.length_b   1.000
_cell.length_c   1.000
_cell.angle_alpha   90.00
_cell.angle_beta   90.00
_cell.angle_gamma   90.00
#
_symmetry.space_group_name_H-M   'P 1'
#
loop_
_entity.id
_entity.type
_entity.pdbx_description
1 polymer ?
#
loop_
_entity_poly.entity_id
_entity_poly.type
_entity_poly.pdbx_seq_one_letter_code
_entity_poly.pdbx_strand_id
1 'polypeptide(L)'
;MMNNFEIPVHIYRVYQEELLTWLDNQISPSHAESDPKLPVIGISELPGRVWPDSLHYGEAQLKLVNYFYNASREDHFLHSTANDLLDIFINTTHPIWLNQKTSVNFNPETDVVDALNRVLPSQTFQNNRNFISRLIKETSLFDKIFRLVRLTHRQENLSIKLLNEFKRQYKRTSFRNMNQIVHPKLPIATYFLVQYPEHKVMHILRHDKSNRSMQHEDVFQKLKKLMIAINCIHMKSFAYFGIKEAGFDASCETLDRWLISLILKAPGGIPILGSIKTEGELAPWEESAHPNLFSFVQLHLIKYFHEKQSPHNLKETALHVLNSWYEEHYPIRFQTLIQSTLSSKLLSTHAP
;
A
#
# COMPACT_ATOMS: atom_id res chain seq x y z
N MET A 1 -12.37 -9.27 4.90
CA MET A 1 -13.84 -9.33 5.01
C MET A 1 -14.47 -8.05 4.45
N MET A 2 -14.35 -6.89 5.09
CA MET A 2 -14.84 -5.62 4.50
C MET A 2 -14.10 -5.18 3.22
N ASN A 3 -12.85 -5.63 3.03
CA ASN A 3 -12.06 -5.32 1.84
C ASN A 3 -12.63 -5.91 0.54
N ASN A 4 -13.57 -6.86 0.63
CA ASN A 4 -14.24 -7.45 -0.53
C ASN A 4 -15.31 -6.51 -1.11
N PHE A 5 -15.57 -5.37 -0.49
CA PHE A 5 -16.53 -4.38 -0.94
C PHE A 5 -15.80 -3.14 -1.46
N GLU A 6 -16.39 -2.45 -2.45
CA GLU A 6 -15.86 -1.20 -2.99
C GLU A 6 -16.04 0.02 -2.07
N ILE A 7 -15.80 -0.16 -0.78
CA ILE A 7 -15.92 0.89 0.22
C ILE A 7 -14.76 1.90 0.06
N PRO A 8 -15.01 3.21 0.10
CA PRO A 8 -13.98 4.24 0.23
C PRO A 8 -13.19 4.10 1.54
N VAL A 9 -11.86 4.26 1.50
CA VAL A 9 -10.98 4.02 2.66
C VAL A 9 -11.35 4.87 3.89
N HIS A 10 -11.72 6.14 3.68
CA HIS A 10 -12.00 7.08 4.77
C HIS A 10 -13.23 6.74 5.62
N ILE A 11 -14.15 5.92 5.11
CA ILE A 11 -15.35 5.48 5.85
C ILE A 11 -15.22 4.07 6.43
N TYR A 12 -14.08 3.38 6.24
CA TYR A 12 -13.89 2.02 6.80
C TYR A 12 -14.08 2.00 8.31
N ARG A 13 -13.51 2.97 9.03
CA ARG A 13 -13.60 3.02 10.48
C ARG A 13 -15.04 3.22 10.95
N VAL A 14 -15.78 4.14 10.34
CA VAL A 14 -17.19 4.40 10.65
C VAL A 14 -17.99 3.10 10.55
N TYR A 15 -17.79 2.33 9.48
CA TYR A 15 -18.50 1.06 9.31
C TYR A 15 -18.01 -0.06 10.22
N GLN A 16 -16.74 -0.07 10.60
CA GLN A 16 -16.26 -0.99 11.65
C GLN A 16 -16.92 -0.66 12.99
N GLU A 17 -17.04 0.62 13.34
CA GLU A 17 -17.73 1.06 14.55
C GLU A 17 -19.23 0.71 14.50
N GLU A 18 -19.89 0.89 13.36
CA GLU A 18 -21.29 0.45 13.15
C GLU A 18 -21.45 -1.07 13.29
N LEU A 19 -20.57 -1.86 12.66
CA LEU A 19 -20.59 -3.32 12.77
C LEU A 19 -20.38 -3.77 14.21
N LEU A 20 -19.43 -3.17 14.93
CA LEU A 20 -19.15 -3.50 16.32
C LEU A 20 -20.31 -3.09 17.23
N THR A 21 -20.92 -1.93 17.01
CA THR A 21 -22.12 -1.49 17.73
C THR A 21 -23.30 -2.42 17.47
N TRP A 22 -23.52 -2.81 16.22
CA TRP A 22 -24.54 -3.78 15.84
C TRP A 22 -24.28 -5.14 16.51
N LEU A 23 -23.03 -5.60 16.53
CA LEU A 23 -22.64 -6.87 17.14
C LEU A 23 -22.81 -6.84 18.66
N ASP A 24 -22.45 -5.74 19.31
CA ASP A 24 -22.67 -5.52 20.74
C ASP A 24 -24.17 -5.62 21.08
N ASN A 25 -25.02 -4.98 20.27
CA ASN A 25 -26.47 -5.11 20.40
C ASN A 25 -26.99 -6.54 20.14
N GLN A 26 -26.32 -7.36 19.32
CA GLN A 26 -26.68 -8.78 19.18
C GLN A 26 -26.28 -9.59 20.43
N ILE A 27 -25.14 -9.27 21.06
CA ILE A 27 -24.65 -9.99 22.24
C ILE A 27 -25.44 -9.60 23.49
N SER A 28 -25.65 -8.30 23.68
CA SER A 28 -26.27 -7.66 24.85
C SER A 28 -27.31 -6.62 24.40
N PRO A 29 -28.49 -7.05 23.89
CA PRO A 29 -29.51 -6.14 23.41
C PRO A 29 -30.04 -5.23 24.53
N SER A 30 -30.26 -3.96 24.20
CA SER A 30 -30.88 -3.00 25.12
C SER A 30 -32.37 -3.30 25.26
N HIS A 31 -32.86 -3.40 26.50
CA HIS A 31 -34.26 -3.74 26.83
C HIS A 31 -35.32 -2.69 26.42
N ALA A 32 -34.92 -1.62 25.70
CA ALA A 32 -35.79 -0.52 25.28
C ALA A 32 -36.40 -0.72 23.87
N GLU A 33 -36.08 -1.82 23.18
CA GLU A 33 -36.61 -2.10 21.85
C GLU A 33 -38.01 -2.74 21.89
N SER A 34 -38.80 -2.45 20.85
CA SER A 34 -40.18 -2.92 20.67
C SER A 34 -40.32 -4.44 20.52
N ASP A 35 -39.20 -5.15 20.30
CA ASP A 35 -39.11 -6.60 20.16
C ASP A 35 -37.99 -7.13 21.10
N PRO A 36 -38.35 -7.61 22.31
CA PRO A 36 -37.36 -7.95 23.32
C PRO A 36 -36.62 -9.24 22.92
N LYS A 37 -35.34 -9.11 22.59
CA LYS A 37 -34.44 -10.24 22.30
C LYS A 37 -33.71 -10.72 23.55
N LEU A 38 -33.37 -12.00 23.56
CA LEU A 38 -32.55 -12.59 24.63
C LEU A 38 -31.07 -12.19 24.46
N PRO A 39 -30.35 -11.84 25.55
CA PRO A 39 -28.91 -11.69 25.47
C PRO A 39 -28.25 -13.04 25.19
N VAL A 40 -27.23 -13.03 24.34
CA VAL A 40 -26.33 -14.18 24.15
C VAL A 40 -25.42 -14.31 25.37
N ILE A 41 -24.95 -13.17 25.90
CA ILE A 41 -24.18 -13.08 27.14
C ILE A 41 -24.77 -11.92 27.94
N GLY A 42 -25.15 -12.16 29.20
CA GLY A 42 -25.61 -11.09 30.08
C GLY A 42 -26.77 -11.50 30.99
N ILE A 43 -27.42 -10.50 31.57
CA ILE A 43 -28.54 -10.64 32.49
C ILE A 43 -29.78 -10.07 31.79
N SER A 44 -30.91 -10.78 31.89
CA SER A 44 -32.20 -10.29 31.39
C SER A 44 -33.10 -9.97 32.57
N GLU A 45 -33.57 -8.72 32.65
CA GLU A 45 -34.55 -8.31 33.65
C GLU A 45 -35.96 -8.66 33.17
N LEU A 46 -36.44 -9.83 33.59
CA LEU A 46 -37.79 -10.28 33.25
C LEU A 46 -38.81 -9.77 34.27
N PRO A 47 -40.02 -9.38 33.82
CA PRO A 47 -41.10 -8.96 34.72
C PRO A 47 -41.66 -10.10 35.59
N GLY A 48 -41.20 -11.35 35.41
CA GLY A 48 -41.63 -12.52 36.17
C GLY A 48 -40.56 -13.63 36.21
N ARG A 49 -40.86 -14.72 36.94
CA ARG A 49 -39.93 -15.87 37.10
C ARG A 49 -39.92 -16.85 35.92
N VAL A 50 -40.72 -16.60 34.89
CA VAL A 50 -40.88 -17.49 33.73
C VAL A 50 -40.47 -16.72 32.49
N TRP A 51 -39.72 -17.37 31.61
CA TRP A 51 -39.35 -16.82 30.30
C TRP A 51 -40.61 -16.67 29.43
N PRO A 52 -40.94 -15.47 28.94
CA PRO A 52 -42.00 -15.29 27.95
C PRO A 52 -41.74 -16.11 26.68
N ASP A 53 -42.76 -16.80 26.17
CA ASP A 53 -42.67 -17.60 24.93
C ASP A 53 -42.36 -16.74 23.68
N SER A 54 -42.54 -15.43 23.75
CA SER A 54 -42.23 -14.48 22.68
C SER A 54 -40.74 -14.15 22.56
N LEU A 55 -39.94 -14.45 23.58
CA LEU A 55 -38.49 -14.21 23.56
C LEU A 55 -37.80 -15.26 22.71
N HIS A 56 -37.10 -14.81 21.69
CA HIS A 56 -36.38 -15.68 20.77
C HIS A 56 -35.00 -15.11 20.47
N TYR A 57 -34.09 -16.00 20.09
CA TYR A 57 -32.81 -15.61 19.53
C TYR A 57 -32.98 -15.27 18.05
N GLY A 58 -32.45 -14.12 17.64
CA GLY A 58 -32.30 -13.79 16.23
C GLY A 58 -31.26 -14.68 15.54
N GLU A 59 -31.26 -14.69 14.21
CA GLU A 59 -30.33 -15.48 13.40
C GLU A 59 -28.85 -15.25 13.78
N ALA A 60 -28.43 -13.99 13.89
CA ALA A 60 -27.07 -13.63 14.30
C ALA A 60 -26.71 -14.15 15.71
N GLN A 61 -27.68 -14.10 16.64
CA GLN A 61 -27.49 -14.55 18.01
C GLN A 61 -27.29 -16.06 18.07
N LEU A 62 -28.05 -16.83 17.27
CA LEU A 62 -27.86 -18.28 17.17
C LEU A 62 -26.46 -18.64 16.63
N LYS A 63 -25.94 -17.88 15.65
CA LYS A 63 -24.57 -18.05 15.14
C LYS A 63 -23.53 -17.79 16.23
N LEU A 64 -23.73 -16.76 17.05
CA LEU A 64 -22.86 -16.43 18.19
C LEU A 64 -22.91 -17.50 19.28
N VAL A 65 -24.10 -17.97 19.67
CA VAL A 65 -24.26 -19.06 20.65
C VAL A 65 -23.51 -20.31 20.18
N ASN A 66 -23.70 -20.69 18.91
CA ASN A 66 -23.02 -21.85 18.34
C ASN A 66 -21.49 -21.68 18.32
N TYR A 67 -21.01 -20.47 18.02
CA TYR A 67 -19.59 -20.15 18.10
C TYR A 67 -19.08 -20.28 19.54
N PHE A 68 -19.67 -19.60 20.52
CA PHE A 68 -19.18 -19.65 21.90
C PHE A 68 -19.22 -21.05 22.51
N TYR A 69 -20.20 -21.88 22.13
CA TYR A 69 -20.27 -23.28 22.54
C TYR A 69 -19.12 -24.12 21.97
N ASN A 70 -18.73 -23.89 20.71
CA ASN A 70 -17.73 -24.70 20.00
C ASN A 70 -16.34 -24.08 19.87
N ALA A 71 -16.14 -22.81 20.25
CA ALA A 71 -14.92 -22.04 20.00
C ALA A 71 -13.66 -22.63 20.65
N SER A 72 -13.82 -23.46 21.69
CA SER A 72 -12.71 -24.17 22.34
C SER A 72 -12.28 -25.45 21.61
N ARG A 73 -13.03 -25.88 20.58
CA ARG A 73 -12.88 -27.19 19.95
C ARG A 73 -12.27 -27.12 18.55
N GLU A 74 -12.62 -26.12 17.73
CA GLU A 74 -12.15 -26.05 16.33
C GLU A 74 -12.08 -24.61 15.77
N ASP A 75 -10.93 -24.25 15.16
CA ASP A 75 -10.68 -22.92 14.56
C ASP A 75 -11.58 -22.60 13.36
N HIS A 76 -12.18 -23.60 12.71
CA HIS A 76 -13.01 -23.39 11.52
C HIS A 76 -14.28 -22.58 11.82
N PHE A 77 -14.80 -22.68 13.05
CA PHE A 77 -16.00 -21.95 13.50
C PHE A 77 -15.76 -20.44 13.56
N LEU A 78 -14.53 -19.98 13.84
CA LEU A 78 -14.22 -18.56 13.90
C LEU A 78 -14.44 -17.89 12.54
N HIS A 79 -13.88 -18.49 11.49
CA HIS A 79 -13.97 -17.94 10.15
C HIS A 79 -15.38 -18.03 9.56
N SER A 80 -16.08 -19.16 9.75
CA SER A 80 -17.45 -19.32 9.26
C SER A 80 -18.41 -18.36 9.97
N THR A 81 -18.34 -18.28 11.30
CA THR A 81 -19.24 -17.39 12.06
C THR A 81 -18.98 -15.92 11.74
N ALA A 82 -17.72 -15.51 11.59
CA ALA A 82 -17.40 -14.15 11.21
C ALA A 82 -17.97 -13.77 9.82
N ASN A 83 -17.94 -14.69 8.85
CA ASN A 83 -18.56 -14.46 7.54
C ASN A 83 -20.08 -14.40 7.63
N ASP A 84 -20.70 -15.35 8.34
CA ASP A 84 -22.16 -15.40 8.52
C ASP A 84 -22.68 -14.10 9.18
N LEU A 85 -22.02 -13.64 10.25
CA LEU A 85 -22.40 -12.41 10.93
C LEU A 85 -22.25 -11.17 10.05
N LEU A 86 -21.20 -11.12 9.23
CA LEU A 86 -20.99 -10.03 8.30
C LEU A 86 -22.08 -10.01 7.21
N ASP A 87 -22.43 -11.17 6.66
CA ASP A 87 -23.49 -11.28 5.65
C ASP A 87 -24.84 -10.87 6.25
N ILE A 88 -25.16 -11.28 7.48
CA ILE A 88 -26.37 -10.84 8.18
C ILE A 88 -26.36 -9.32 8.37
N PHE A 89 -25.29 -8.75 8.91
CA PHE A 89 -25.15 -7.30 9.11
C PHE A 89 -25.36 -6.51 7.81
N ILE A 90 -24.74 -6.95 6.72
CA ILE A 90 -24.86 -6.29 5.42
C ILE A 90 -26.30 -6.39 4.90
N ASN A 91 -26.92 -7.55 4.99
CA ASN A 91 -28.30 -7.75 4.55
C ASN A 91 -29.29 -6.88 5.34
N THR A 92 -29.06 -6.69 6.64
CA THR A 92 -29.98 -5.93 7.50
C THR A 92 -29.75 -4.42 7.47
N THR A 93 -28.50 -3.98 7.38
CA THR A 93 -28.12 -2.60 7.64
C THR A 93 -27.65 -1.87 6.39
N HIS A 94 -26.99 -2.57 5.45
CA HIS A 94 -26.40 -1.98 4.25
C HIS A 94 -26.64 -2.82 2.97
N PRO A 95 -27.90 -3.12 2.61
CA PRO A 95 -28.20 -4.06 1.50
C PRO A 95 -27.68 -3.60 0.14
N ILE A 96 -27.47 -2.29 -0.05
CA ILE A 96 -26.89 -1.70 -1.27
C ILE A 96 -25.49 -2.25 -1.56
N TRP A 97 -24.77 -2.72 -0.54
CA TRP A 97 -23.40 -3.25 -0.67
C TRP A 97 -23.33 -4.64 -1.26
N LEU A 98 -24.42 -5.40 -1.25
CA LEU A 98 -24.49 -6.70 -1.91
C LEU A 98 -24.22 -6.56 -3.42
N ASN A 99 -24.63 -5.43 -4.00
CA ASN A 99 -24.36 -5.07 -5.39
C ASN A 99 -22.91 -4.62 -5.64
N GLN A 100 -22.13 -4.40 -4.58
CA GLN A 100 -20.73 -3.96 -4.60
C GLN A 100 -19.77 -5.04 -4.05
N LYS A 101 -20.28 -6.24 -3.76
CA LYS A 101 -19.49 -7.38 -3.28
C LYS A 101 -18.65 -7.91 -4.44
N THR A 102 -17.34 -7.75 -4.35
CA THR A 102 -16.38 -8.35 -5.28
C THR A 102 -16.03 -9.76 -4.79
N SER A 103 -15.94 -10.72 -5.71
CA SER A 103 -15.61 -12.13 -5.41
C SER A 103 -14.15 -12.36 -5.00
N VAL A 104 -13.42 -11.30 -4.62
CA VAL A 104 -11.98 -11.35 -4.43
C VAL A 104 -11.66 -11.63 -2.96
N ASN A 105 -11.00 -12.76 -2.71
CA ASN A 105 -10.35 -13.03 -1.43
C ASN A 105 -9.26 -11.99 -1.20
N PHE A 106 -9.26 -11.34 -0.03
CA PHE A 106 -8.26 -10.35 0.35
C PHE A 106 -6.83 -10.90 0.16
N ASN A 107 -6.13 -10.33 -0.82
CA ASN A 107 -4.70 -10.51 -1.04
C ASN A 107 -4.08 -9.12 -1.15
N PRO A 108 -3.15 -8.73 -0.25
CA PRO A 108 -2.45 -7.44 -0.31
C PRO A 108 -1.82 -7.16 -1.68
N GLU A 109 -1.40 -8.21 -2.40
CA GLU A 109 -0.87 -8.07 -3.76
C GLU A 109 -1.95 -7.64 -4.77
N THR A 110 -3.16 -8.19 -4.66
CA THR A 110 -4.29 -7.86 -5.55
C THR A 110 -4.77 -6.43 -5.31
N ASP A 111 -4.87 -5.99 -4.05
CA ASP A 111 -5.37 -4.65 -3.73
C ASP A 111 -4.38 -3.54 -4.13
N VAL A 112 -3.07 -3.79 -4.01
CA VAL A 112 -2.05 -2.89 -4.53
C VAL A 112 -2.12 -2.84 -6.04
N VAL A 113 -2.35 -3.98 -6.71
CA VAL A 113 -2.57 -4.02 -8.16
C VAL A 113 -3.81 -3.23 -8.55
N ASP A 114 -4.90 -3.31 -7.79
CA ASP A 114 -6.12 -2.53 -8.06
C ASP A 114 -5.91 -1.03 -7.84
N ALA A 115 -5.18 -0.64 -6.78
CA ALA A 115 -4.78 0.74 -6.57
C ALA A 115 -3.92 1.27 -7.74
N LEU A 116 -3.03 0.43 -8.28
CA LEU A 116 -2.23 0.74 -9.46
C LEU A 116 -3.07 0.81 -10.74
N ASN A 117 -4.06 -0.07 -10.89
CA ASN A 117 -4.96 -0.09 -12.05
C ASN A 117 -5.88 1.14 -12.08
N ARG A 118 -6.27 1.67 -10.91
CA ARG A 118 -7.04 2.93 -10.82
C ARG A 118 -6.25 4.14 -11.31
N VAL A 119 -4.93 4.10 -11.19
CA VAL A 119 -4.03 5.13 -11.72
C VAL A 119 -3.45 4.63 -13.04
N LEU A 120 -4.31 4.45 -14.05
CA LEU A 120 -3.87 3.98 -15.36
C LEU A 120 -2.82 4.94 -15.95
N PRO A 121 -1.61 4.45 -16.27
CA PRO A 121 -0.62 5.27 -16.94
C PRO A 121 -1.13 5.67 -18.33
N SER A 122 -0.84 6.91 -18.73
CA SER A 122 -1.16 7.38 -20.08
C SER A 122 -0.49 6.50 -21.14
N GLN A 123 -1.04 6.46 -22.36
CA GLN A 123 -0.41 5.74 -23.46
C GLN A 123 1.02 6.25 -23.73
N THR A 124 1.23 7.56 -23.58
CA THR A 124 2.55 8.19 -23.66
C THR A 124 3.52 7.63 -22.63
N PHE A 125 3.07 7.48 -21.37
CA PHE A 125 3.89 6.89 -20.30
C PHE A 125 4.34 5.47 -20.66
N GLN A 126 3.41 4.63 -21.15
CA GLN A 126 3.73 3.26 -21.53
C GLN A 126 4.72 3.22 -22.70
N ASN A 127 4.52 4.06 -23.72
CA ASN A 127 5.42 4.15 -24.87
C ASN A 127 6.84 4.56 -24.45
N ASN A 128 6.93 5.57 -23.59
CA ASN A 128 8.19 6.08 -23.06
C ASN A 128 8.93 5.01 -22.25
N ARG A 129 8.22 4.34 -21.35
CA ARG A 129 8.76 3.25 -20.54
C ARG A 129 9.26 2.09 -21.40
N ASN A 130 8.50 1.69 -22.42
CA ASN A 130 8.89 0.66 -23.36
C ASN A 130 10.15 1.06 -24.15
N PHE A 131 10.25 2.32 -24.54
CA PHE A 131 11.44 2.85 -25.18
C PHE A 131 12.67 2.76 -24.26
N ILE A 132 12.60 3.23 -23.02
CA ILE A 132 13.71 3.13 -22.04
C ILE A 132 14.09 1.65 -21.83
N SER A 133 13.11 0.77 -21.68
CA SER A 133 13.34 -0.67 -21.48
C SER A 133 14.16 -1.30 -22.62
N ARG A 134 13.94 -0.89 -23.87
CA ARG A 134 14.70 -1.35 -25.04
C ARG A 134 16.14 -0.87 -25.07
N LEU A 135 16.49 0.21 -24.36
CA LEU A 135 17.88 0.68 -24.25
C LEU A 135 18.73 -0.30 -23.41
N ILE A 136 18.09 -1.14 -22.60
CA ILE A 136 18.75 -2.10 -21.72
C ILE A 136 18.95 -3.42 -22.48
N LYS A 137 20.10 -3.55 -23.15
CA LYS A 137 20.46 -4.75 -23.93
C LYS A 137 20.90 -5.95 -23.06
N GLU A 138 21.38 -5.68 -21.85
CA GLU A 138 21.97 -6.69 -20.96
C GLU A 138 20.91 -7.33 -20.06
N THR A 139 20.48 -8.54 -20.39
CA THR A 139 19.48 -9.29 -19.62
C THR A 139 19.95 -9.61 -18.19
N SER A 140 21.24 -9.85 -17.99
CA SER A 140 21.83 -10.21 -16.69
C SER A 140 22.13 -9.03 -15.76
N LEU A 141 21.93 -7.78 -16.21
CA LEU A 141 22.24 -6.59 -15.41
C LEU A 141 21.51 -6.60 -14.06
N PHE A 142 20.21 -6.88 -14.08
CA PHE A 142 19.39 -6.88 -12.87
C PHE A 142 19.68 -8.07 -11.96
N ASP A 143 20.11 -9.20 -12.50
CA ASP A 143 20.61 -10.33 -11.69
C ASP A 143 21.88 -9.95 -10.92
N LYS A 144 22.81 -9.23 -11.56
CA LYS A 144 24.04 -8.76 -10.94
C LYS A 144 23.76 -7.75 -9.83
N ILE A 145 22.91 -6.75 -10.10
CA ILE A 145 22.49 -5.74 -9.11
C ILE A 145 21.76 -6.42 -7.95
N PHE A 146 20.85 -7.35 -8.25
CA PHE A 146 20.09 -8.07 -7.25
C PHE A 146 20.99 -8.85 -6.28
N ARG A 147 22.04 -9.48 -6.80
CA ARG A 147 23.07 -10.19 -6.01
C ARG A 147 24.10 -9.27 -5.35
N LEU A 148 24.03 -7.96 -5.59
CA LEU A 148 25.02 -6.97 -5.14
C LEU A 148 26.46 -7.34 -5.55
N VAL A 149 26.62 -7.96 -6.72
CA VAL A 149 27.96 -8.17 -7.31
C VAL A 149 28.52 -6.79 -7.63
N ARG A 150 29.77 -6.50 -7.20
CA ARG A 150 30.44 -5.19 -7.39
C ARG A 150 30.19 -4.65 -8.80
N LEU A 151 29.53 -3.51 -8.88
CA LEU A 151 29.30 -2.76 -10.10
C LEU A 151 30.43 -1.75 -10.29
N THR A 152 30.36 -0.93 -11.35
CA THR A 152 31.40 0.07 -11.59
C THR A 152 31.46 1.08 -10.44
N HIS A 153 32.68 1.47 -10.02
CA HIS A 153 32.95 2.32 -8.85
C HIS A 153 32.11 3.62 -8.79
N ARG A 154 31.77 4.20 -9.95
CA ARG A 154 31.01 5.45 -10.07
C ARG A 154 29.53 5.28 -9.68
N GLN A 155 28.91 4.16 -10.06
CA GLN A 155 27.49 3.88 -9.80
C GLN A 155 27.24 3.62 -8.31
N GLU A 156 28.20 3.04 -7.60
CA GLU A 156 28.08 2.73 -6.18
C GLU A 156 28.27 3.97 -5.30
N ASN A 157 29.20 4.87 -5.63
CA ASN A 157 29.56 6.02 -4.77
C ASN A 157 28.45 7.08 -4.62
N LEU A 158 27.77 7.44 -5.70
CA LEU A 158 26.71 8.48 -5.68
C LEU A 158 25.53 8.03 -4.81
N SER A 159 25.07 6.80 -5.01
CA SER A 159 23.97 6.25 -4.24
C SER A 159 24.31 6.10 -2.75
N ILE A 160 25.57 5.78 -2.37
CA ILE A 160 25.96 5.61 -0.96
C ILE A 160 25.79 6.90 -0.14
N LYS A 161 26.16 8.07 -0.69
CA LYS A 161 26.06 9.35 0.05
C LYS A 161 24.62 9.70 0.38
N LEU A 162 23.72 9.59 -0.60
CA LEU A 162 22.30 9.90 -0.43
C LEU A 162 21.56 8.83 0.36
N LEU A 163 22.01 7.58 0.29
CA LEU A 163 21.49 6.51 1.13
C LEU A 163 21.88 6.70 2.61
N ASN A 164 23.06 7.26 2.89
CA ASN A 164 23.45 7.67 4.25
C ASN A 164 22.61 8.86 4.75
N GLU A 165 22.30 9.81 3.86
CA GLU A 165 21.34 10.89 4.14
C GLU A 165 19.96 10.34 4.50
N PHE A 166 19.45 9.41 3.69
CA PHE A 166 18.21 8.69 3.96
C PHE A 166 18.25 8.00 5.33
N LYS A 167 19.33 7.28 5.64
CA LYS A 167 19.50 6.60 6.94
C LYS A 167 19.50 7.57 8.13
N ARG A 168 20.02 8.79 7.95
CA ARG A 168 19.99 9.83 8.98
C ARG A 168 18.59 10.40 9.19
N GLN A 169 17.83 10.61 8.11
CA GLN A 169 16.46 11.12 8.17
C GLN A 169 15.46 10.06 8.64
N TYR A 170 15.69 8.80 8.27
CA TYR A 170 14.86 7.66 8.64
C TYR A 170 15.21 7.17 10.05
N LYS A 171 14.68 7.88 11.05
CA LYS A 171 14.90 7.56 12.47
C LYS A 171 14.46 6.14 12.79
N ARG A 172 15.31 5.42 13.51
CA ARG A 172 15.01 4.06 13.98
C ARG A 172 14.03 4.13 15.13
N THR A 173 12.76 3.86 14.85
CA THR A 173 11.70 3.83 15.85
C THR A 173 11.39 2.38 16.20
N SER A 174 11.37 2.05 17.49
CA SER A 174 10.88 0.75 17.95
C SER A 174 9.35 0.78 17.97
N PHE A 175 8.72 -0.06 17.15
CA PHE A 175 7.26 -0.18 17.07
C PHE A 175 6.68 -1.22 18.04
N ARG A 176 7.47 -1.70 19.00
CA ARG A 176 7.03 -2.74 19.93
C ARG A 176 5.93 -2.17 20.83
N ASN A 177 4.80 -2.87 20.89
CA ASN A 177 3.64 -2.54 21.72
C ASN A 177 3.01 -1.16 21.40
N MET A 178 3.19 -0.65 20.17
CA MET A 178 2.52 0.57 19.73
C MET A 178 1.20 0.22 19.06
N ASN A 179 0.19 1.05 19.29
CA ASN A 179 -1.05 0.99 18.54
C ASN A 179 -0.77 1.30 17.07
N GLN A 180 -1.39 0.53 16.18
CA GLN A 180 -1.26 0.71 14.74
C GLN A 180 -2.62 0.61 14.07
N ILE A 181 -2.81 1.41 13.03
CA ILE A 181 -3.92 1.26 12.07
C ILE A 181 -3.31 0.81 10.75
N VAL A 182 -3.78 -0.32 10.24
CA VAL A 182 -3.35 -0.88 8.95
C VAL A 182 -4.23 -0.30 7.85
N HIS A 183 -3.63 0.11 6.73
CA HIS A 183 -4.40 0.60 5.60
C HIS A 183 -5.23 -0.54 4.99
N PRO A 184 -6.54 -0.36 4.74
CA PRO A 184 -7.42 -1.45 4.32
C PRO A 184 -7.01 -2.14 3.00
N LYS A 185 -6.40 -1.38 2.07
CA LYS A 185 -6.07 -1.83 0.69
C LYS A 185 -4.58 -1.79 0.32
N LEU A 186 -3.71 -1.37 1.24
CA LEU A 186 -2.28 -1.17 0.95
C LEU A 186 -1.47 -1.77 2.09
N PRO A 187 -0.30 -2.36 1.83
CA PRO A 187 0.53 -2.99 2.85
C PRO A 187 1.33 -1.94 3.62
N ILE A 188 0.62 -0.98 4.23
CA ILE A 188 1.19 0.10 5.03
C ILE A 188 0.39 0.23 6.33
N ALA A 189 1.04 0.76 7.35
CA ALA A 189 0.42 1.05 8.64
C ALA A 189 0.87 2.40 9.17
N THR A 190 0.01 2.99 9.98
CA THR A 190 0.29 4.18 10.77
C THR A 190 0.45 3.75 12.22
N TYR A 191 1.60 4.06 12.82
CA TYR A 191 1.88 3.84 14.24
C TYR A 191 1.67 5.13 15.03
N PHE A 192 1.05 5.01 16.21
CA PHE A 192 0.75 6.12 17.11
C PHE A 192 1.80 6.17 18.22
N LEU A 193 2.53 7.28 18.30
CA LEU A 193 3.60 7.46 19.29
C LEU A 193 3.04 8.02 20.59
N VAL A 194 3.09 7.24 21.68
CA VAL A 194 2.65 7.71 23.01
C VAL A 194 3.43 8.93 23.48
N GLN A 195 4.73 9.00 23.16
CA GLN A 195 5.62 10.09 23.58
C GLN A 195 5.43 11.38 22.76
N TYR A 196 4.87 11.27 21.55
CA TYR A 196 4.69 12.37 20.61
C TYR A 196 3.32 12.19 19.94
N PRO A 197 2.21 12.44 20.66
CA PRO A 197 0.86 12.15 20.17
C PRO A 197 0.51 12.93 18.89
N GLU A 198 1.15 14.08 18.66
CA GLU A 198 1.05 14.89 17.44
C GLU A 198 1.84 14.32 16.24
N HIS A 199 2.60 13.26 16.46
CA HIS A 199 3.39 12.57 15.45
C HIS A 199 2.92 11.13 15.24
N LYS A 200 2.55 10.84 14.01
CA LYS A 200 2.27 9.48 13.55
C LYS A 200 3.44 8.99 12.70
N VAL A 201 3.69 7.69 12.67
CA VAL A 201 4.77 7.10 11.87
C VAL A 201 4.22 6.15 10.83
N MET A 202 4.46 6.50 9.57
CA MET A 202 4.14 5.70 8.40
C MET A 202 5.16 4.60 8.20
N HIS A 203 4.69 3.39 7.95
CA HIS A 203 5.54 2.25 7.70
C HIS A 203 4.95 1.28 6.68
N ILE A 204 5.82 0.62 5.90
CA ILE A 204 5.44 -0.47 5.00
C ILE A 204 5.53 -1.81 5.74
N LEU A 205 4.51 -2.66 5.56
CA LEU A 205 4.36 -3.95 6.22
C LEU A 205 5.15 -5.04 5.49
N ARG A 206 5.64 -6.02 6.24
CA ARG A 206 6.36 -7.17 5.69
C ARG A 206 5.40 -8.08 4.93
N HIS A 207 5.83 -8.58 3.78
CA HIS A 207 5.10 -9.59 3.02
C HIS A 207 4.89 -10.90 3.80
N ASP A 208 5.88 -11.36 4.58
CA ASP A 208 5.76 -12.62 5.32
C ASP A 208 4.91 -12.53 6.60
N LYS A 209 4.61 -11.31 7.07
CA LYS A 209 3.88 -11.04 8.31
C LYS A 209 3.07 -9.76 8.15
N SER A 210 1.80 -9.93 7.79
CA SER A 210 0.85 -8.85 7.46
C SER A 210 0.80 -7.70 8.47
N ASN A 211 1.06 -7.94 9.75
CA ASN A 211 0.96 -6.92 10.80
C ASN A 211 2.31 -6.43 11.36
N ARG A 212 3.44 -6.76 10.71
CA ARG A 212 4.76 -6.34 11.18
C ARG A 212 5.42 -5.37 10.21
N SER A 213 5.95 -4.28 10.76
CA SER A 213 6.82 -3.34 10.05
C SER A 213 8.08 -4.05 9.51
N MET A 214 8.50 -3.66 8.30
CA MET A 214 9.79 -4.06 7.73
C MET A 214 10.96 -3.59 8.59
N GLN A 215 12.04 -4.36 8.60
CA GLN A 215 13.23 -3.93 9.32
C GLN A 215 13.92 -2.78 8.56
N HIS A 216 14.49 -1.84 9.31
CA HIS A 216 15.23 -0.70 8.74
C HIS A 216 16.31 -1.14 7.75
N GLU A 217 17.00 -2.25 8.03
CA GLU A 217 18.04 -2.77 7.14
C GLU A 217 17.45 -3.30 5.83
N ASP A 218 16.28 -3.95 5.88
CA ASP A 218 15.60 -4.45 4.67
C ASP A 218 15.19 -3.29 3.75
N VAL A 219 14.63 -2.22 4.34
CA VAL A 219 14.28 -0.99 3.61
C VAL A 219 15.53 -0.41 2.94
N PHE A 220 16.63 -0.30 3.68
CA PHE A 220 17.88 0.25 3.18
C PHE A 220 18.46 -0.59 2.03
N GLN A 221 18.50 -1.91 2.17
CA GLN A 221 19.01 -2.80 1.13
C GLN A 221 18.15 -2.76 -0.14
N LYS A 222 16.82 -2.73 0.02
CA LYS A 222 15.89 -2.58 -1.11
C LYS A 222 16.09 -1.24 -1.81
N LEU A 223 16.12 -0.13 -1.07
CA LEU A 223 16.34 1.20 -1.63
C LEU A 223 17.70 1.31 -2.33
N LYS A 224 18.76 0.76 -1.73
CA LYS A 224 20.10 0.72 -2.35
C LYS A 224 20.08 0.04 -3.72
N LYS A 225 19.48 -1.16 -3.82
CA LYS A 225 19.37 -1.90 -5.08
C LYS A 225 18.59 -1.10 -6.12
N LEU A 226 17.48 -0.48 -5.69
CA LEU A 226 16.65 0.33 -6.57
C LEU A 226 17.39 1.56 -7.12
N MET A 227 18.06 2.34 -6.26
CA MET A 227 18.83 3.53 -6.68
C MET A 227 19.94 3.15 -7.68
N ILE A 228 20.67 2.06 -7.41
CA ILE A 228 21.70 1.55 -8.32
C ILE A 228 21.07 1.14 -9.67
N ALA A 229 19.94 0.43 -9.64
CA ALA A 229 19.23 0.03 -10.86
C ALA A 229 18.76 1.24 -11.68
N ILE A 230 18.19 2.25 -11.04
CA ILE A 230 17.77 3.48 -11.70
C ILE A 230 18.97 4.18 -12.34
N ASN A 231 20.07 4.36 -11.59
CA ASN A 231 21.27 5.01 -12.10
C ASN A 231 21.90 4.25 -13.27
N CYS A 232 21.88 2.93 -13.26
CA CYS A 232 22.31 2.10 -14.41
C CYS A 232 21.44 2.36 -15.65
N ILE A 233 20.12 2.41 -15.51
CA ILE A 233 19.21 2.67 -16.64
C ILE A 233 19.40 4.12 -17.13
N HIS A 234 19.46 5.08 -16.21
CA HIS A 234 19.66 6.50 -16.50
C HIS A 234 20.94 6.75 -17.29
N MET A 235 22.03 6.05 -16.95
CA MET A 235 23.29 6.12 -17.68
C MET A 235 23.16 5.64 -19.12
N LYS A 236 22.43 4.53 -19.35
CA LYS A 236 22.18 4.02 -20.71
C LYS A 236 21.31 5.01 -21.51
N SER A 237 20.33 5.66 -20.89
CA SER A 237 19.56 6.74 -21.49
C SER A 237 20.43 7.93 -21.86
N PHE A 238 21.30 8.40 -20.96
CA PHE A 238 22.22 9.52 -21.21
C PHE A 238 23.18 9.25 -22.37
N ALA A 239 23.76 8.04 -22.40
CA ALA A 239 24.64 7.61 -23.48
C ALA A 239 23.92 7.59 -24.84
N TYR A 240 22.67 7.12 -24.85
CA TYR A 240 21.85 7.12 -26.06
C TYR A 240 21.55 8.54 -26.57
N PHE A 241 21.28 9.48 -25.67
CA PHE A 241 20.97 10.87 -26.02
C PHE A 241 22.20 11.77 -26.24
N GLY A 242 23.42 11.23 -26.11
CA GLY A 242 24.65 12.00 -26.29
C GLY A 242 24.84 13.13 -25.27
N ILE A 243 24.26 13.01 -24.07
CA ILE A 243 24.37 14.03 -23.02
C ILE A 243 25.74 13.93 -22.34
N LYS A 244 26.44 15.06 -22.18
CA LYS A 244 27.78 15.14 -21.57
C LYS A 244 27.80 14.58 -20.14
N GLU A 245 28.87 13.87 -19.79
CA GLU A 245 29.02 13.18 -18.49
C GLU A 245 28.93 14.09 -17.25
N ALA A 246 29.38 15.34 -17.34
CA ALA A 246 29.30 16.28 -16.21
C ALA A 246 27.84 16.59 -15.79
N GLY A 247 26.88 16.45 -16.70
CA GLY A 247 25.45 16.58 -16.40
C GLY A 247 24.84 15.33 -15.77
N PHE A 248 25.51 14.17 -15.88
CA PHE A 248 24.99 12.89 -15.38
C PHE A 248 25.01 12.84 -13.85
N ASP A 249 26.14 13.14 -13.22
CA ASP A 249 26.28 13.04 -11.75
C ASP A 249 25.30 13.99 -11.03
N ALA A 250 25.19 15.23 -11.53
CA ALA A 250 24.20 16.20 -11.02
C ALA A 250 22.77 15.69 -11.22
N SER A 251 22.46 15.11 -12.38
CA SER A 251 21.13 14.55 -12.65
C SER A 251 20.81 13.32 -11.79
N CYS A 252 21.79 12.47 -11.47
CA CYS A 252 21.61 11.37 -10.52
C CYS A 252 21.32 11.91 -9.12
N GLU A 253 22.04 12.94 -8.68
CA GLU A 253 21.81 13.54 -7.36
C GLU A 253 20.41 14.17 -7.25
N THR A 254 19.92 14.85 -8.30
CA THR A 254 18.55 15.40 -8.28
C THR A 254 17.49 14.30 -8.29
N LEU A 255 17.67 13.25 -9.08
CA LEU A 255 16.78 12.09 -9.13
C LEU A 255 16.72 11.39 -7.76
N ASP A 256 17.88 11.08 -7.17
CA ASP A 256 17.96 10.36 -5.90
C ASP A 256 17.34 11.18 -4.75
N ARG A 257 17.54 12.50 -4.74
CA ARG A 257 16.88 13.41 -3.77
C ARG A 257 15.36 13.45 -3.96
N TRP A 258 14.88 13.48 -5.21
CA TRP A 258 13.46 13.42 -5.51
C TRP A 258 12.85 12.08 -5.07
N LEU A 259 13.52 10.96 -5.32
CA LEU A 259 13.08 9.65 -4.85
C LEU A 259 12.99 9.60 -3.31
N ILE A 260 14.01 10.10 -2.61
CA ILE A 260 14.01 10.18 -1.15
C ILE A 260 12.88 11.08 -0.64
N SER A 261 12.62 12.21 -1.30
CA SER A 261 11.55 13.12 -0.89
C SER A 261 10.17 12.49 -1.08
N LEU A 262 9.92 11.73 -2.15
CA LEU A 262 8.69 10.96 -2.32
C LEU A 262 8.47 9.91 -1.22
N ILE A 263 9.56 9.31 -0.73
CA ILE A 263 9.49 8.28 0.30
C ILE A 263 9.20 8.88 1.68
N LEU A 264 9.98 9.91 2.07
CA LEU A 264 10.02 10.43 3.44
C LEU A 264 9.19 11.69 3.69
N LYS A 265 8.85 12.46 2.64
CA LYS A 265 8.20 13.77 2.78
C LYS A 265 6.90 13.88 2.00
N ALA A 266 6.84 13.29 0.80
CA ALA A 266 5.69 13.30 -0.10
C ALA A 266 5.07 14.69 -0.32
N PRO A 267 5.74 15.59 -1.05
CA PRO A 267 5.20 16.92 -1.29
C PRO A 267 3.82 16.83 -1.98
N GLY A 268 2.75 17.24 -1.28
CA GLY A 268 1.37 17.18 -1.77
C GLY A 268 0.58 15.91 -1.41
N GLY A 269 1.13 15.02 -0.58
CA GLY A 269 0.45 13.81 -0.10
C GLY A 269 0.99 13.36 1.25
N ILE A 270 0.96 12.04 1.50
CA ILE A 270 1.54 11.44 2.71
C ILE A 270 2.75 10.56 2.37
N PRO A 271 3.80 10.56 3.21
CA PRO A 271 4.97 9.72 3.01
C PRO A 271 4.62 8.24 3.18
N ILE A 272 5.36 7.38 2.47
CA ILE A 272 5.20 5.93 2.60
C ILE A 272 6.03 5.37 3.77
N LEU A 273 7.06 6.11 4.21
CA LEU A 273 7.90 5.80 5.36
C LEU A 273 8.24 7.09 6.12
N GLY A 274 8.26 7.01 7.46
CA GLY A 274 8.72 8.12 8.30
C GLY A 274 7.59 8.81 9.05
N SER A 275 7.91 9.90 9.74
CA SER A 275 6.93 10.59 10.61
C SER A 275 6.16 11.66 9.84
N ILE A 276 4.87 11.76 10.16
CA ILE A 276 3.99 12.85 9.78
C ILE A 276 3.52 13.56 11.05
N LYS A 277 3.24 14.85 10.91
CA LYS A 277 2.55 15.61 11.94
C LYS A 277 1.07 15.65 11.58
N THR A 278 0.23 15.09 12.43
CA THR A 278 -1.23 15.09 12.25
C THR A 278 -1.86 15.23 13.63
N GLU A 279 -3.01 15.88 13.67
CA GLU A 279 -3.77 16.05 14.90
C GLU A 279 -4.77 14.88 15.05
N GLY A 280 -5.07 14.49 16.28
CA GLY A 280 -6.10 13.48 16.58
C GLY A 280 -5.67 12.01 16.40
N GLU A 281 -6.64 11.11 16.57
CA GLU A 281 -6.44 9.66 16.74
C GLU A 281 -6.66 8.85 15.45
N LEU A 282 -6.92 9.51 14.33
CA LEU A 282 -7.23 8.88 13.06
C LEU A 282 -5.96 8.56 12.25
N ALA A 283 -6.01 7.56 11.37
CA ALA A 283 -4.98 7.43 10.36
C ALA A 283 -5.16 8.50 9.26
N PRO A 284 -4.11 8.89 8.52
CA PRO A 284 -4.21 9.95 7.51
C PRO A 284 -5.22 9.66 6.40
N TRP A 285 -5.45 8.38 6.11
CA TRP A 285 -6.43 7.92 5.13
C TRP A 285 -7.86 7.81 5.67
N GLU A 286 -8.05 7.99 6.97
CA GLU A 286 -9.35 8.11 7.63
C GLU A 286 -9.79 9.57 7.73
N GLU A 287 -8.83 10.51 7.83
CA GLU A 287 -9.11 11.95 7.95
C GLU A 287 -9.60 12.59 6.65
N SER A 288 -9.23 12.04 5.49
CA SER A 288 -9.48 12.69 4.20
C SER A 288 -10.30 11.84 3.26
N ALA A 289 -11.38 12.43 2.72
CA ALA A 289 -12.11 11.88 1.58
C ALA A 289 -11.33 11.97 0.26
N HIS A 290 -10.15 12.61 0.24
CA HIS A 290 -9.36 12.76 -0.97
C HIS A 290 -8.83 11.40 -1.45
N PRO A 291 -9.16 10.99 -2.68
CA PRO A 291 -8.83 9.64 -3.17
C PRO A 291 -7.33 9.43 -3.44
N ASN A 292 -6.54 10.50 -3.53
CA ASN A 292 -5.17 10.46 -4.06
C ASN A 292 -4.12 10.84 -3.01
N LEU A 293 -4.09 10.12 -1.89
CA LEU A 293 -3.09 10.35 -0.83
C LEU A 293 -1.68 9.88 -1.22
N PHE A 294 -1.59 8.93 -2.15
CA PHE A 294 -0.34 8.40 -2.68
C PHE A 294 -0.24 8.64 -4.18
N SER A 295 0.92 9.12 -4.62
CA SER A 295 1.22 9.25 -6.04
C SER A 295 1.40 7.89 -6.72
N PHE A 296 1.32 7.88 -8.04
CA PHE A 296 1.53 6.68 -8.87
C PHE A 296 2.88 6.00 -8.59
N VAL A 297 3.93 6.81 -8.39
CA VAL A 297 5.27 6.34 -8.04
C VAL A 297 5.29 5.76 -6.64
N GLN A 298 4.63 6.40 -5.67
CA GLN A 298 4.55 5.91 -4.30
C GLN A 298 3.85 4.55 -4.22
N LEU A 299 2.78 4.32 -4.99
CA LEU A 299 2.10 3.02 -5.06
C LEU A 299 3.05 1.92 -5.59
N HIS A 300 3.84 2.22 -6.63
CA HIS A 300 4.86 1.29 -7.14
C HIS A 300 5.98 1.02 -6.12
N LEU A 301 6.37 2.03 -5.35
CA LEU A 301 7.36 1.87 -4.28
C LEU A 301 6.80 1.02 -3.13
N ILE A 302 5.55 1.24 -2.71
CA ILE A 302 4.87 0.41 -1.70
C ILE A 302 4.88 -1.05 -2.14
N LYS A 303 4.49 -1.33 -3.39
CA LYS A 303 4.52 -2.68 -3.98
C LYS A 303 5.93 -3.29 -3.90
N TYR A 304 6.93 -2.58 -4.41
CA TYR A 304 8.32 -3.03 -4.42
C TYR A 304 8.88 -3.33 -3.02
N PHE A 305 8.60 -2.44 -2.08
CA PHE A 305 9.04 -2.58 -0.71
C PHE A 305 8.33 -3.72 0.01
N HIS A 306 7.04 -3.94 -0.23
CA HIS A 306 6.29 -5.04 0.36
C HIS A 306 6.74 -6.41 -0.18
N GLU A 307 6.75 -6.58 -1.50
CA GLU A 307 6.91 -7.87 -2.17
C GLU A 307 8.27 -8.56 -1.94
N LYS A 308 8.28 -9.88 -2.16
CA LYS A 308 9.53 -10.63 -2.28
C LYS A 308 10.33 -10.10 -3.46
N GLN A 309 11.58 -9.72 -3.20
CA GLN A 309 12.44 -9.11 -4.20
C GLN A 309 12.84 -10.11 -5.29
N SER A 310 12.83 -9.65 -6.54
CA SER A 310 13.31 -10.39 -7.71
C SER A 310 14.03 -9.44 -8.67
N PRO A 311 14.88 -9.95 -9.57
CA PRO A 311 15.44 -9.15 -10.65
C PRO A 311 14.35 -8.47 -11.50
N HIS A 312 13.22 -9.15 -11.69
CA HIS A 312 12.09 -8.63 -12.47
C HIS A 312 11.42 -7.42 -11.79
N ASN A 313 10.99 -7.53 -10.53
CA ASN A 313 10.35 -6.38 -9.88
C ASN A 313 11.33 -5.22 -9.66
N LEU A 314 12.61 -5.49 -9.43
CA LEU A 314 13.65 -4.45 -9.42
C LEU A 314 13.71 -3.69 -10.75
N LYS A 315 13.74 -4.40 -11.88
CA LYS A 315 13.73 -3.78 -13.21
C LYS A 315 12.47 -2.96 -13.44
N GLU A 316 11.31 -3.55 -13.18
CA GLU A 316 10.03 -2.92 -13.48
C GLU A 316 9.82 -1.64 -12.67
N THR A 317 10.16 -1.66 -11.37
CA THR A 317 10.11 -0.48 -10.48
C THR A 317 11.16 0.56 -10.89
N ALA A 318 12.39 0.18 -11.21
CA ALA A 318 13.42 1.13 -11.63
C ALA A 318 13.04 1.87 -12.93
N LEU A 319 12.53 1.14 -13.91
CA LEU A 319 12.00 1.72 -15.15
C LEU A 319 10.86 2.69 -14.88
N HIS A 320 9.96 2.31 -13.97
CA HIS A 320 8.81 3.13 -13.62
C HIS A 320 9.24 4.46 -12.98
N VAL A 321 10.06 4.40 -11.93
CA VAL A 321 10.54 5.57 -11.20
C VAL A 321 11.29 6.53 -12.13
N LEU A 322 12.18 6.00 -12.97
CA LEU A 322 12.94 6.82 -13.91
C LEU A 322 12.04 7.49 -14.96
N ASN A 323 11.07 6.75 -15.49
CA ASN A 323 10.14 7.28 -16.48
C ASN A 323 9.29 8.41 -15.90
N SER A 324 8.74 8.23 -14.68
CA SER A 324 8.00 9.27 -13.97
C SER A 324 8.86 10.50 -13.71
N TRP A 325 10.12 10.31 -13.32
CA TRP A 325 11.04 11.43 -13.11
C TRP A 325 11.28 12.24 -14.40
N TYR A 326 11.47 11.57 -15.54
CA TYR A 326 11.62 12.26 -16.82
C TYR A 326 10.35 13.00 -17.24
N GLU A 327 9.17 12.45 -17.02
CA GLU A 327 7.91 13.15 -17.34
C GLU A 327 7.70 14.39 -16.46
N GLU A 328 8.06 14.32 -15.17
CA GLU A 328 7.89 15.44 -14.25
C GLU A 328 8.93 16.55 -14.49
N HIS A 329 10.18 16.20 -14.78
CA HIS A 329 11.29 17.18 -14.83
C HIS A 329 11.71 17.56 -16.25
N TYR A 330 11.37 16.74 -17.26
CA TYR A 330 11.77 16.96 -18.66
C TYR A 330 10.65 16.63 -19.67
N PRO A 331 9.38 17.03 -19.45
CA PRO A 331 8.25 16.56 -20.25
C PRO A 331 8.42 16.81 -21.75
N ILE A 332 8.85 18.02 -22.13
CA ILE A 332 9.02 18.42 -23.52
C ILE A 332 10.27 17.75 -24.11
N ARG A 333 11.41 17.90 -23.44
CA ARG A 333 12.71 17.41 -23.94
C ARG A 333 12.68 15.89 -24.14
N PHE A 334 12.06 15.17 -23.21
CA PHE A 334 11.98 13.73 -23.27
C PHE A 334 11.03 13.24 -24.37
N GLN A 335 9.87 13.86 -24.54
CA GLN A 335 8.96 13.56 -25.66
C GLN A 335 9.60 13.85 -27.02
N THR A 336 10.26 15.00 -27.19
CA THR A 336 10.94 15.36 -28.43
C THR A 336 12.10 14.41 -28.74
N LEU A 337 12.86 13.98 -27.74
CA LEU A 337 13.94 13.00 -27.91
C LEU A 337 13.41 11.62 -28.35
N ILE A 338 12.30 11.16 -27.78
CA ILE A 338 11.69 9.89 -28.18
C ILE A 338 11.12 9.98 -29.59
N GLN A 339 10.40 11.05 -29.92
CA GLN A 339 9.81 11.26 -31.25
C GLN A 339 10.88 11.38 -32.34
N SER A 340 11.91 12.19 -32.14
CA SER A 340 12.99 12.36 -33.11
C SER A 340 13.74 11.06 -33.40
N THR A 341 13.94 10.20 -32.39
CA THR A 341 14.65 8.94 -32.60
C THR A 341 13.79 7.81 -33.18
N LEU A 342 12.46 7.88 -33.03
CA LEU A 342 11.53 7.00 -33.75
C LEU A 342 11.48 7.38 -35.23
N SER A 343 11.41 8.68 -35.54
CA SER A 343 11.40 9.20 -36.91
C SER A 343 12.72 8.91 -37.65
N SER A 344 13.87 9.02 -36.99
CA SER A 344 15.17 8.73 -37.61
C SER A 344 15.37 7.24 -37.92
N LYS A 345 14.81 6.33 -37.12
CA LYS A 345 14.86 4.88 -37.37
C LYS A 345 13.94 4.45 -38.50
N LEU A 346 12.74 5.03 -38.59
CA LEU A 346 11.80 4.80 -39.71
C LEU A 346 12.39 5.24 -41.07
N LEU A 347 13.17 6.32 -41.08
CA LEU A 347 13.88 6.76 -42.29
C LEU A 347 15.05 5.83 -42.66
N SER A 348 15.71 5.20 -41.68
CA SER A 348 16.80 4.23 -41.94
C SER A 348 16.33 2.86 -42.42
N THR A 349 15.07 2.48 -42.19
CA THR A 349 14.50 1.21 -42.64
C THR A 349 13.91 1.26 -44.06
N HIS A 350 13.94 2.42 -44.71
CA HIS A 350 13.43 2.64 -46.07
C HIS A 350 14.48 3.08 -47.10
N ALA A 351 15.78 2.92 -46.80
CA ALA A 351 16.83 3.10 -47.78
C ALA A 351 17.18 1.73 -48.42
N PRO A 352 16.90 1.51 -49.73
CA PRO A 352 17.48 0.40 -50.49
C PRO A 352 18.99 0.57 -50.70
#